data_AF-A0A9D8IFV0-F1
#
_entry.id   AF-A0A9D8IFV0-F1
#
_cell.length_a   1.000
_cell.length_b   1.000
_cell.length_c   1.000
_cell.angle_alpha   90.00
_cell.angle_beta   90.00
_cell.angle_gamma   90.00
#
_symmetry.space_group_name_H-M   'P 1'
#
loop_
_entity.id
_entity.type
_entity.pdbx_description
1 polymer ?
#
loop_
_entity_poly.entity_id
_entity_poly.type
_entity_poly.pdbx_seq_one_letter_code
_entity_poly.pdbx_strand_id
1 'polypeptide(L)'
;MIKLNTMTLSSKKGEDAIFSIFKQGGYEAICSDDKRFIKRLRILDIPYITPAVFIALLLKKEILTIKEAHDKLDSLSSFVSDEEYNAMKAILKNWRKQ
;
A
#
# COMPACT_ATOMS: atom_id res chain seq x y z
N MET A 1 16.05 -0.93 6.96
CA MET A 1 16.62 -1.60 5.77
C MET A 1 15.59 -2.61 5.27
N ILE A 2 14.94 -2.36 4.14
CA ILE A 2 13.94 -3.30 3.57
C ILE A 2 14.73 -4.49 3.01
N LYS A 3 14.58 -5.67 3.61
CA LYS A 3 15.17 -6.91 3.08
C LYS A 3 14.38 -7.33 1.85
N LEU A 4 14.95 -7.12 0.67
CA LEU A 4 14.52 -7.80 -0.56
C LEU A 4 14.98 -9.25 -0.45
N ASN A 5 14.06 -10.16 -0.13
CA ASN A 5 14.35 -11.58 -0.06
C ASN A 5 14.49 -12.13 -1.47
N THR A 6 15.64 -12.70 -1.81
CA THR A 6 15.88 -13.44 -3.05
C THR A 6 15.12 -14.76 -2.98
N MET A 7 13.85 -14.75 -3.39
CA MET A 7 12.98 -15.92 -3.30
C MET A 7 13.26 -16.92 -4.44
N THR A 8 13.32 -18.20 -4.08
CA THR A 8 13.22 -19.31 -5.03
C THR A 8 11.92 -19.17 -5.83
N LEU A 9 12.04 -19.17 -7.15
CA LEU A 9 10.93 -19.00 -8.08
C LEU A 9 9.89 -20.11 -7.86
N SER A 10 8.84 -19.82 -7.08
CA SER A 10 7.62 -20.61 -7.16
C SER A 10 7.11 -20.51 -8.60
N SER A 11 6.69 -21.63 -9.21
CA SER A 11 6.15 -21.65 -10.59
C SER A 11 4.85 -20.85 -10.77
N LYS A 12 4.29 -20.30 -9.68
CA LYS A 12 3.10 -19.46 -9.68
C LYS A 12 3.44 -18.07 -10.19
N LYS A 13 2.52 -17.49 -10.96
CA LYS A 13 2.65 -16.15 -11.57
C LYS A 13 1.51 -15.25 -11.09
N GLY A 14 1.69 -13.94 -11.20
CA GLY A 14 0.66 -12.95 -10.87
C GLY A 14 0.22 -13.03 -9.40
N GLU A 15 -1.09 -12.87 -9.18
CA GLU A 15 -1.69 -12.85 -7.83
C GLU A 15 -1.47 -14.16 -7.06
N ASP A 16 -1.37 -15.31 -7.74
CA ASP A 16 -1.10 -16.60 -7.09
C ASP A 16 0.32 -16.68 -6.50
N ALA A 17 1.28 -15.99 -7.11
CA ALA A 17 2.60 -15.82 -6.54
C ALA A 17 2.54 -14.96 -5.27
N ILE A 18 1.79 -13.84 -5.33
CA ILE A 18 1.61 -12.94 -4.18
C ILE A 18 0.98 -13.68 -3.00
N PHE A 19 -0.06 -14.48 -3.23
CA PHE A 19 -0.65 -15.31 -2.18
C PHE A 19 0.30 -16.35 -1.62
N SER A 20 1.12 -16.97 -2.48
CA SER A 20 2.12 -17.93 -2.05
C SER A 20 3.16 -17.30 -1.14
N ILE A 21 3.59 -16.06 -1.44
CA ILE A 21 4.54 -15.29 -0.64
C ILE A 21 3.89 -14.87 0.69
N PHE A 22 2.67 -14.32 0.64
CA PHE A 22 1.96 -13.89 1.84
C PHE A 22 1.74 -15.04 2.84
N LYS A 23 1.40 -16.23 2.34
CA LYS A 23 1.21 -17.45 3.16
C LYS A 23 2.50 -17.98 3.79
N GLN A 24 3.68 -17.63 3.28
CA GLN A 24 4.95 -17.99 3.91
C GLN A 24 5.20 -17.20 5.21
N GLY A 25 4.39 -16.17 5.48
CA GLY A 25 4.48 -15.37 6.70
C GLY A 25 5.53 -14.26 6.61
N GLY A 26 5.65 -13.48 7.69
CA GLY A 26 6.56 -12.32 7.76
C GLY A 26 6.00 -11.03 7.15
N TYR A 27 4.74 -11.03 6.71
CA TYR A 27 4.03 -9.88 6.16
C TYR A 27 2.70 -9.69 6.88
N GLU A 28 2.35 -8.44 7.19
CA GLU A 28 1.10 -8.10 7.89
C GLU A 28 -0.05 -7.80 6.93
N ALA A 29 0.25 -7.37 5.70
CA ALA A 29 -0.74 -7.03 4.68
C ALA A 29 -0.15 -7.07 3.27
N ILE A 30 -1.01 -7.15 2.25
CA ILE A 30 -0.66 -6.97 0.84
C ILE A 30 -0.95 -5.53 0.40
N CYS A 31 0.02 -4.86 -0.23
CA CYS A 31 -0.18 -3.54 -0.82
C CYS A 31 -0.61 -3.67 -2.29
N SER A 32 -1.74 -3.07 -2.68
CA SER A 32 -2.18 -3.03 -4.08
C SER A 32 -3.16 -1.88 -4.34
N ASP A 33 -3.15 -1.36 -5.56
CA ASP A 33 -4.10 -0.42 -6.16
C ASP A 33 -5.09 -1.09 -7.12
N ASP A 34 -4.86 -2.36 -7.51
CA ASP A 34 -5.73 -3.08 -8.42
C ASP A 34 -7.08 -3.39 -7.75
N LYS A 35 -8.15 -2.76 -8.25
CA LYS A 35 -9.51 -2.89 -7.71
C LYS A 35 -10.03 -4.33 -7.72
N ARG A 36 -9.69 -5.12 -8.75
CA ARG A 36 -10.12 -6.52 -8.85
C ARG A 36 -9.36 -7.36 -7.82
N PHE A 37 -8.06 -7.12 -7.66
CA PHE A 37 -7.25 -7.83 -6.67
C PHE A 37 -7.66 -7.47 -5.25
N ILE A 38 -7.86 -6.19 -4.93
CA ILE A 38 -8.37 -5.73 -3.63
C ILE A 38 -9.72 -6.38 -3.29
N LYS A 39 -10.63 -6.48 -4.28
CA LYS A 39 -11.91 -7.18 -4.07
C LYS A 39 -11.71 -8.65 -3.71
N ARG A 40 -10.76 -9.33 -4.36
CA ARG A 40 -10.40 -10.72 -4.03
C ARG A 40 -9.78 -10.82 -2.64
N LEU A 41 -8.86 -9.94 -2.27
CA LEU A 41 -8.24 -9.88 -0.94
C LEU A 41 -9.29 -9.75 0.16
N ARG A 42 -10.27 -8.86 -0.05
CA ARG A 42 -11.41 -8.68 0.85
C ARG A 42 -12.27 -9.93 0.99
N ILE A 43 -12.59 -10.62 -0.11
CA ILE A 43 -13.38 -11.86 -0.07
C ILE A 43 -12.65 -12.97 0.70
N LEU A 44 -11.32 -13.01 0.60
CA LEU A 44 -10.47 -14.00 1.25
C LEU A 44 -10.06 -13.61 2.68
N ASP A 45 -10.57 -12.49 3.20
CA ASP A 45 -10.19 -11.91 4.50
C ASP A 45 -8.67 -11.75 4.68
N ILE A 46 -7.99 -11.38 3.58
CA ILE A 46 -6.56 -11.11 3.59
C ILE A 46 -6.35 -9.61 3.85
N PRO A 47 -5.60 -9.23 4.89
CA PRO A 47 -5.30 -7.83 5.16
C PRO A 47 -4.62 -7.16 3.97
N TYR A 48 -5.10 -5.99 3.60
CA TYR A 48 -4.56 -5.23 2.48
C TYR A 48 -4.48 -3.74 2.79
N ILE A 49 -3.65 -3.04 2.03
CA ILE A 49 -3.49 -1.60 2.10
C ILE A 49 -3.36 -1.02 0.69
N THR A 50 -3.88 0.19 0.46
CA THR A 50 -3.64 0.91 -0.80
C THR A 50 -2.38 1.77 -0.71
N PRO A 51 -1.70 2.05 -1.84
CA PRO A 51 -0.51 2.89 -1.82
C PRO A 51 -0.73 4.28 -1.20
N ALA A 52 -1.90 4.90 -1.41
CA ALA A 52 -2.23 6.19 -0.81
C ALA A 52 -2.28 6.11 0.72
N VAL A 53 -2.93 5.07 1.28
CA VAL A 53 -2.99 4.85 2.73
C VAL A 53 -1.61 4.53 3.29
N PHE A 54 -0.79 3.78 2.54
CA PHE A 54 0.56 3.44 2.94
C PHE A 54 1.44 4.69 3.12
N ILE A 55 1.29 5.71 2.26
CA ILE A 55 1.99 6.99 2.41
C ILE A 55 1.65 7.65 3.76
N ALA A 56 0.37 7.71 4.14
CA ALA A 56 -0.02 8.27 5.43
C ALA A 56 0.52 7.46 6.63
N LEU A 57 0.59 6.14 6.51
CA LEU A 57 1.22 5.31 7.55
C LEU A 57 2.73 5.57 7.68
N LEU A 58 3.43 5.79 6.57
CA LEU A 58 4.86 6.11 6.61
C LEU A 58 5.11 7.49 7.23
N LEU A 59 4.25 8.48 6.94
CA LEU A 59 4.26 9.76 7.64
C LEU A 59 4.00 9.58 9.14
N LYS A 60 3.02 8.74 9.51
CA LYS A 60 2.72 8.39 10.92
C LYS A 60 3.88 7.79 11.67
N LYS A 61 4.68 6.98 10.98
CA LYS A 61 5.87 6.33 11.53
C LYS A 61 7.11 7.23 11.47
N GLU A 62 6.95 8.51 11.10
CA GLU A 62 8.04 9.48 10.94
C GLU A 62 9.12 9.03 9.93
N ILE A 63 8.76 8.10 9.03
CA ILE A 63 9.63 7.63 7.95
C ILE A 63 9.62 8.64 6.80
N LEU A 64 8.51 9.34 6.61
CA LEU A 64 8.38 10.44 5.66
C LEU A 64 8.11 11.74 6.40
N THR A 65 8.67 12.83 5.88
CA THR A 65 8.22 14.18 6.20
C THR A 65 6.87 14.47 5.52
N ILE A 66 6.17 15.49 6.00
CA ILE A 66 4.90 15.93 5.38
C ILE A 66 5.08 16.34 3.91
N LYS A 67 6.24 16.93 3.57
CA LYS A 67 6.57 17.32 2.20
C LYS A 67 6.73 16.07 1.32
N GLU A 68 7.53 15.11 1.75
CA GLU A 68 7.73 13.86 1.00
C GLU A 68 6.44 13.05 0.85
N ALA A 69 5.56 13.09 1.85
CA ALA A 69 4.25 12.46 1.76
C ALA A 69 3.37 13.13 0.68
N HIS A 70 3.37 14.46 0.61
CA HIS A 70 2.67 15.19 -0.47
C HIS A 70 3.28 14.89 -1.84
N ASP A 71 4.60 14.98 -1.99
CA ASP A 71 5.29 14.72 -3.27
C ASP A 71 4.98 13.29 -3.77
N LYS A 72 4.99 12.30 -2.87
CA LYS A 72 4.61 10.91 -3.20
C LYS A 72 3.14 10.75 -3.56
N LEU A 73 2.24 11.42 -2.84
CA LEU A 73 0.81 11.37 -3.15
C LEU A 73 0.52 12.01 -4.52
N ASP A 74 1.20 13.10 -4.86
CA ASP A 74 1.08 13.75 -6.16
C ASP A 74 1.60 12.85 -7.28
N SER A 75 2.70 12.12 -7.06
CA SER A 75 3.19 11.12 -8.03
C SER A 75 2.24 9.94 -8.23
N LEU A 76 1.37 9.67 -7.25
CA LEU A 76 0.36 8.61 -7.31
C LEU A 76 -0.93 9.06 -8.01
N SER A 77 -1.14 10.37 -8.19
CA SER A 77 -2.41 10.95 -8.64
C SER A 77 -2.95 10.36 -9.95
N SER A 78 -2.10 9.97 -10.90
CA SER A 78 -2.51 9.34 -12.17
C SER A 78 -2.94 7.88 -12.05
N PHE A 79 -2.73 7.25 -10.88
CA PHE A 79 -2.96 5.83 -10.64
C PHE A 79 -4.09 5.56 -9.64
N VAL A 80 -4.57 6.60 -8.94
CA VAL A 80 -5.69 6.50 -7.99
C VAL A 80 -6.86 7.35 -8.45
N SER A 81 -8.05 7.06 -7.92
CA SER A 81 -9.22 7.91 -8.16
C SER A 81 -9.07 9.27 -7.50
N ASP A 82 -9.71 10.30 -8.06
CA ASP A 82 -9.76 11.64 -7.49
C ASP A 82 -10.28 11.63 -6.06
N GLU A 83 -11.26 10.78 -5.73
CA GLU A 83 -11.79 10.65 -4.37
C GLU A 83 -10.71 10.16 -3.38
N GLU A 84 -9.94 9.14 -3.76
CA GLU A 84 -8.85 8.61 -2.94
C GLU A 84 -7.73 9.65 -2.77
N TYR A 85 -7.32 10.31 -3.85
CA TYR A 85 -6.33 11.37 -3.81
C TYR A 85 -6.75 12.51 -2.88
N ASN A 86 -7.97 13.03 -3.05
CA ASN A 86 -8.48 14.16 -2.27
C ASN A 86 -8.70 13.79 -0.80
N ALA A 87 -9.20 12.59 -0.51
CA ALA A 87 -9.32 12.08 0.86
C ALA A 87 -7.96 12.00 1.54
N MET A 88 -6.95 11.44 0.86
CA MET A 88 -5.61 11.33 1.42
C MET A 88 -4.96 12.70 1.61
N LYS A 89 -5.13 13.61 0.65
CA LYS A 89 -4.63 15.00 0.75
C LYS A 89 -5.23 15.73 1.96
N ALA A 90 -6.52 15.51 2.25
CA ALA A 90 -7.17 16.06 3.44
C ALA A 90 -6.61 15.46 4.74
N ILE A 91 -6.31 14.16 4.78
CA ILE A 91 -5.65 13.50 5.91
C ILE A 91 -4.26 14.11 6.15
N LEU A 92 -3.42 14.22 5.10
CA LEU A 92 -2.08 14.79 5.21
C LEU A 92 -2.13 16.25 5.70
N LYS A 93 -3.06 17.06 5.18
CA LYS A 93 -3.22 18.47 5.60
C LYS A 93 -3.56 18.61 7.09
N ASN A 94 -4.31 17.65 7.65
CA ASN A 94 -4.73 17.66 9.04
C ASN A 94 -3.82 16.82 9.96
N TRP A 95 -2.68 16.34 9.46
CA TRP A 95 -1.79 15.40 10.15
C TRP A 95 -1.40 15.79 11.59
N ARG A 96 -1.22 17.09 11.86
CA ARG A 96 -0.83 17.62 13.19
C ARG A 96 -2.00 18.11 14.06
N LYS A 97 -3.24 18.00 13.56
CA LYS A 97 -4.45 18.39 14.30
C LYS A 97 -5.19 17.19 14.91
N GLN A 98 -4.61 16.00 14.80
CA GLN A 98 -5.14 14.75 15.34
C GLN A 98 -4.35 14.31 16.56
#